data_AF-A0A1G0ZV24-F1
#
_entry.id   AF-A0A1G0ZV24-F1
#
_cell.length_a   1.000
_cell.length_b   1.000
_cell.length_c   1.000
_cell.angle_alpha   90.00
_cell.angle_beta   90.00
_cell.angle_gamma   90.00
#
_symmetry.space_group_name_H-M   'P 1'
#
loop_
_entity.id
_entity.type
_entity.pdbx_description
1 polymer ?
#
loop_
_entity_poly.entity_id
_entity_poly.type
_entity_poly.pdbx_seq_one_letter_code
_entity_poly.pdbx_strand_id
1 'polypeptide(L)'
;MLGWFRKEVMPGNELWQVLLFLGVIFCAMVAGRLARLVIARFGRRFPLDEDRWVRVLLKSSERTLLLICLTVGMWLGFAYLTVSPSVREVLNTILRVMGTVAIGYLIYCLVDVVDHWLSKWTAGTVSRIDNMLAPLVGKSLRITILVVISLQVMDAISDRPITSVLAGLGVGGLAIALAGQETIKNFFGSIVIVADKPFEIGDRVRFEGFDGPVESVGFRSTRVRTLDGSLVTIPNSEMVSETIENVGKRLFIRHKAHITITYDTPPHKVEEAVQILKDILKDHEGCRPEYPPRVHFSAFNDASLNLQMIYWYHPGDYWLYLEFAHRVNLEILRRFNAAGIDFAFPTQTLYLAGDPKRPLLPKPG
;
A
#
# COMPACT_ATOMS: atom_id res chain seq x y z
N MET A 1 -63.18 24.69 38.52
CA MET A 1 -62.26 25.38 39.47
C MET A 1 -60.84 25.46 38.91
N LEU A 2 -60.65 25.83 37.62
CA LEU A 2 -59.34 25.99 36.94
C LEU A 2 -59.44 27.06 35.83
N GLY A 3 -60.23 28.12 36.03
CA GLY A 3 -60.45 29.17 35.02
C GLY A 3 -59.24 30.08 34.79
N TRP A 4 -58.30 30.13 35.74
CA TRP A 4 -57.05 30.87 35.62
C TRP A 4 -56.05 30.24 34.65
N PHE A 5 -56.23 28.95 34.31
CA PHE A 5 -55.33 28.17 33.44
C PHE A 5 -55.46 28.55 31.96
N ARG A 6 -56.64 29.02 31.54
CA ARG A 6 -56.95 29.44 30.16
C ARG A 6 -56.89 30.95 29.96
N LYS A 7 -56.32 31.68 30.92
CA LYS A 7 -56.14 33.12 30.76
C LYS A 7 -55.06 33.37 29.71
N GLU A 8 -55.35 34.18 28.71
CA GLU A 8 -54.34 34.64 27.76
C GLU A 8 -53.31 35.50 28.50
N VAL A 9 -52.04 35.13 28.38
CA VAL A 9 -50.91 35.82 29.03
C VAL A 9 -50.03 36.52 28.01
N MET A 10 -49.99 35.96 26.79
CA MET A 10 -49.35 36.54 25.61
C MET A 10 -50.31 36.43 24.43
N PRO A 11 -50.18 37.24 23.37
CA PRO A 11 -51.05 37.16 22.20
C PRO A 11 -51.11 35.72 21.65
N GLY A 12 -52.30 35.11 21.70
CA GLY A 12 -52.55 33.75 21.24
C GLY A 12 -52.15 32.60 22.19
N ASN A 13 -51.41 32.86 23.28
CA ASN A 13 -50.96 31.81 24.19
C ASN A 13 -51.67 31.85 25.57
N GLU A 14 -52.22 30.71 25.97
CA GLU A 14 -52.79 30.50 27.30
C GLU A 14 -51.68 30.23 28.34
N LEU A 15 -51.92 30.61 29.60
CA LEU A 15 -50.97 30.43 30.72
C LEU A 15 -50.42 28.99 30.79
N TRP A 16 -51.24 27.99 30.51
CA TRP A 16 -50.82 26.58 30.57
C TRP A 16 -49.79 26.20 29.51
N GLN A 17 -49.80 26.84 28.32
CA GLN A 17 -48.82 26.57 27.26
C GLN A 17 -47.44 27.10 27.66
N VAL A 18 -47.41 28.28 28.29
CA VAL A 18 -46.17 28.87 28.82
C VAL A 18 -45.63 28.03 29.99
N LEU A 19 -46.49 27.61 30.91
CA LEU A 19 -46.09 26.71 32.01
C LEU A 19 -45.63 25.34 31.51
N LEU A 20 -46.26 24.79 30.47
CA LEU A 20 -45.85 23.54 29.83
C LEU A 20 -44.47 23.70 29.18
N PHE A 21 -44.24 24.78 28.44
CA PHE A 21 -42.94 25.07 27.82
C PHE A 21 -41.81 25.14 28.85
N LEU A 22 -42.00 25.92 29.92
CA LEU A 22 -41.03 26.02 31.01
C LEU A 22 -40.84 24.68 31.72
N GLY A 23 -41.92 23.91 31.90
CA GLY A 23 -41.89 22.56 32.45
C GLY A 23 -41.08 21.59 31.58
N VAL A 24 -41.27 21.60 30.26
CA VAL A 24 -40.52 20.75 29.31
C VAL A 24 -39.04 21.10 29.29
N ILE A 25 -38.68 22.39 29.30
CA ILE A 25 -37.28 22.82 29.39
C ILE A 25 -36.65 22.38 30.71
N PHE A 26 -37.35 22.57 31.83
CA PHE A 26 -36.89 22.13 33.14
C PHE A 26 -36.68 20.62 33.17
N CYS A 27 -37.65 19.84 32.68
CA CYS A 27 -37.55 18.39 32.55
C CYS A 27 -36.39 17.98 31.64
N ALA A 28 -36.16 18.67 30.53
CA ALA A 28 -35.05 18.41 29.61
C ALA A 28 -33.69 18.70 30.25
N MET A 29 -33.57 19.78 31.04
CA MET A 29 -32.35 20.09 31.79
C MET A 29 -32.08 19.05 32.89
N VAL A 30 -33.12 18.65 33.62
CA VAL A 30 -33.03 17.61 34.66
C VAL A 30 -32.68 16.26 34.03
N ALA A 31 -33.35 15.87 32.94
CA ALA A 31 -33.07 14.66 32.20
C ALA A 31 -31.64 14.64 31.64
N GLY A 32 -31.17 15.76 31.05
CA GLY A 32 -29.80 15.90 30.57
C GLY A 32 -28.76 15.79 31.69
N ARG A 33 -29.00 16.42 32.84
CA ARG A 33 -28.12 16.29 34.03
C ARG A 33 -28.15 14.87 34.61
N LEU A 34 -29.31 14.24 34.67
CA LEU A 34 -29.46 12.88 35.19
C LEU A 34 -28.82 11.86 34.26
N ALA A 35 -29.04 11.96 32.95
CA ALA A 35 -28.37 11.15 31.94
C ALA A 35 -26.84 11.30 32.03
N ARG A 36 -26.36 12.53 32.17
CA ARG A 36 -24.94 12.83 32.44
C ARG A 36 -24.44 12.13 33.71
N LEU A 37 -25.15 12.23 34.82
CA LEU A 37 -24.77 11.58 36.09
C LEU A 37 -24.77 10.05 35.97
N VAL A 38 -25.77 9.48 35.30
CA VAL A 38 -25.88 8.03 35.05
C VAL A 38 -24.72 7.55 34.21
N ILE A 39 -24.42 8.24 33.10
CA ILE A 39 -23.32 7.90 32.20
C ILE A 39 -21.97 8.08 32.88
N ALA A 40 -21.77 9.14 33.66
CA ALA A 40 -20.56 9.33 34.44
C ALA A 40 -20.40 8.25 35.52
N ARG A 41 -21.49 7.88 36.22
CA ARG A 41 -21.49 6.84 37.25
C ARG A 41 -21.26 5.46 36.65
N PHE A 42 -21.86 5.17 35.51
CA PHE A 42 -21.64 3.94 34.75
C PHE A 42 -20.22 3.89 34.22
N GLY A 43 -19.70 4.97 33.64
CA GLY A 43 -18.31 5.09 33.18
C GLY A 43 -17.25 4.96 34.28
N ARG A 44 -17.59 5.28 35.54
CA ARG A 44 -16.72 5.03 36.70
C ARG A 44 -16.66 3.56 37.12
N ARG A 45 -17.63 2.72 36.74
CA ARG A 45 -17.62 1.27 37.02
C ARG A 45 -16.63 0.51 36.14
N PHE A 46 -16.14 1.13 35.08
CA PHE A 46 -15.15 0.52 34.21
C PHE A 46 -13.73 0.95 34.67
N PRO A 47 -12.81 0.00 34.99
CA PRO A 47 -11.44 0.28 35.43
C PRO A 47 -10.64 1.10 34.40
N LEU A 48 -9.52 1.68 34.86
CA LEU A 48 -8.60 2.51 34.09
C LEU A 48 -7.68 1.73 33.13
N ASP A 49 -7.64 0.40 33.21
CA ASP A 49 -6.75 -0.44 32.40
C ASP A 49 -7.16 -0.58 30.93
N GLU A 50 -6.14 -0.89 30.12
CA GLU A 50 -5.85 -0.58 28.70
C GLU A 50 -6.93 -0.73 27.62
N ASP A 51 -8.16 -1.18 27.92
CA ASP A 51 -9.05 -1.72 26.88
C ASP A 51 -10.53 -1.28 26.90
N ARG A 52 -10.81 -0.05 27.35
CA ARG A 52 -12.20 0.46 27.36
C ARG A 52 -12.38 1.80 26.65
N TRP A 53 -12.37 1.72 25.32
CA TRP A 53 -12.99 2.71 24.42
C TRP A 53 -14.40 3.13 24.89
N VAL A 54 -15.14 2.22 25.55
CA VAL A 54 -16.44 2.48 26.18
C VAL A 54 -16.38 3.63 27.18
N ARG A 55 -15.30 3.75 27.98
CA ARG A 55 -15.15 4.85 28.95
C ARG A 55 -14.85 6.18 28.27
N VAL A 56 -14.02 6.15 27.23
CA VAL A 56 -13.74 7.33 26.39
C VAL A 56 -15.03 7.79 25.72
N LEU A 57 -15.78 6.88 25.11
CA LEU A 57 -17.09 7.13 24.53
C LEU A 57 -18.07 7.75 25.54
N LEU A 58 -18.23 7.14 26.72
CA LEU A 58 -19.14 7.63 27.76
C LEU A 58 -18.74 9.03 28.26
N LYS A 59 -17.43 9.28 28.45
CA LYS A 59 -16.91 10.59 28.85
C LYS A 59 -17.11 11.65 27.76
N SER A 60 -16.91 11.26 26.49
CA SER A 60 -17.15 12.09 25.31
C SER A 60 -18.63 12.46 25.18
N SER A 61 -19.55 11.51 25.39
CA SER A 61 -20.99 11.76 25.34
C SER A 61 -21.51 12.59 26.53
N GLU A 62 -20.87 12.50 27.72
CA GLU A 62 -21.28 13.20 28.95
C GLU A 62 -21.50 14.70 28.74
N ARG A 63 -20.60 15.35 28.00
CA ARG A 63 -20.61 16.80 27.77
C ARG A 63 -21.68 17.23 26.76
N THR A 64 -22.04 16.33 25.85
CA THR A 64 -22.95 16.65 24.75
C THR A 64 -24.41 16.36 25.06
N LEU A 65 -24.69 15.44 25.98
CA LEU A 65 -26.07 15.06 26.36
C LEU A 65 -26.89 16.23 26.88
N LEU A 66 -26.27 17.15 27.63
CA LEU A 66 -26.97 18.33 28.13
C LEU A 66 -27.42 19.22 26.96
N LEU A 67 -26.56 19.43 25.96
CA LEU A 67 -26.88 20.20 24.76
C LEU A 67 -27.98 19.51 23.93
N ILE A 68 -27.88 18.20 23.71
CA ILE A 68 -28.89 17.43 22.97
C ILE A 68 -30.25 17.47 23.68
N CYS A 69 -30.28 17.16 24.97
CA CYS A 69 -31.53 17.17 25.74
C CYS A 69 -32.15 18.56 25.76
N LEU A 70 -31.34 19.61 25.91
CA LEU A 70 -31.84 20.99 25.88
C LEU A 70 -32.43 21.34 24.50
N THR A 71 -31.77 20.98 23.40
CA THR A 71 -32.29 21.20 22.04
C THR A 71 -33.59 20.45 21.81
N VAL A 72 -33.68 19.17 22.20
CA VAL A 72 -34.90 18.35 22.09
C VAL A 72 -36.02 18.93 22.96
N GLY A 73 -35.70 19.37 24.17
CA GLY A 73 -36.64 20.01 25.09
C GLY A 73 -37.20 21.31 24.52
N MET A 74 -36.35 22.16 23.95
CA MET A 74 -36.82 23.38 23.28
C MET A 74 -37.67 23.07 22.05
N TRP A 75 -37.30 22.07 21.25
CA TRP A 75 -38.08 21.64 20.08
C TRP A 75 -39.48 21.13 20.48
N LEU A 76 -39.56 20.26 21.49
CA LEU A 76 -40.84 19.74 22.01
C LEU A 76 -41.68 20.84 22.66
N GLY A 77 -41.06 21.71 23.47
CA GLY A 77 -41.77 22.80 24.12
C GLY A 77 -42.34 23.80 23.11
N PHE A 78 -41.59 24.07 22.04
CA PHE A 78 -42.01 25.00 21.00
C PHE A 78 -43.24 24.51 20.21
N ALA A 79 -43.43 23.19 20.09
CA ALA A 79 -44.57 22.61 19.38
C ALA A 79 -45.95 23.02 19.95
N TYR A 80 -46.00 23.45 21.22
CA TYR A 80 -47.23 23.82 21.92
C TYR A 80 -47.46 25.35 22.01
N LEU A 81 -46.51 26.17 21.55
CA LEU A 81 -46.62 27.62 21.55
C LEU A 81 -47.13 28.15 20.21
N THR A 82 -48.14 29.02 20.27
CA THR A 82 -48.62 29.79 19.12
C THR A 82 -47.85 31.10 19.04
N VAL A 83 -46.89 31.16 18.12
CA VAL A 83 -46.07 32.35 17.88
C VAL A 83 -46.35 32.92 16.50
N SER A 84 -46.05 34.20 16.30
CA SER A 84 -46.14 34.83 14.98
C SER A 84 -45.19 34.13 13.98
N PRO A 85 -45.51 34.16 12.67
CA PRO A 85 -44.69 33.50 11.64
C PRO A 85 -43.20 33.90 11.69
N SER A 86 -42.90 35.19 11.87
CA SER A 86 -41.52 35.68 11.96
C SER A 86 -40.77 35.15 13.18
N VAL A 87 -41.44 35.05 14.33
CA VAL A 87 -40.83 34.48 15.55
C VAL A 87 -40.62 32.97 15.39
N ARG A 88 -41.53 32.27 14.72
CA ARG A 88 -41.40 30.84 14.43
C ARG A 88 -40.20 30.55 13.53
N GLU A 89 -39.96 31.39 12.53
CA GLU A 89 -38.81 31.26 11.64
C GLU A 89 -37.48 31.42 12.38
N VAL A 90 -37.34 32.49 13.17
CA VAL A 90 -36.15 32.72 14.01
C VAL A 90 -35.92 31.56 14.98
N LEU A 91 -36.98 31.06 15.63
CA LEU A 91 -36.87 29.93 16.57
C LEU A 91 -36.48 28.63 15.85
N ASN A 92 -37.02 28.37 14.66
CA ASN A 92 -36.62 27.21 13.86
C ASN A 92 -35.13 27.29 13.48
N THR A 93 -34.63 28.46 13.10
CA THR A 93 -33.21 28.69 12.82
C THR A 93 -32.35 28.45 14.06
N ILE A 94 -32.73 28.99 15.22
CA ILE A 94 -32.03 28.75 16.49
C ILE A 94 -31.99 27.26 16.82
N LEU A 95 -33.12 26.56 16.73
CA LEU A 95 -33.21 25.12 16.99
C LEU A 95 -32.35 24.30 16.03
N ARG A 96 -32.33 24.66 14.74
CA ARG A 96 -31.46 24.03 13.73
C ARG A 96 -29.99 24.22 14.08
N VAL A 97 -29.55 25.46 14.37
CA VAL A 97 -28.17 25.75 14.77
C VAL A 97 -27.79 24.98 16.04
N MET A 98 -28.66 25.01 17.06
CA MET A 98 -28.44 24.28 18.31
C MET A 98 -28.35 22.76 18.09
N GLY A 99 -29.19 22.20 17.22
CA GLY A 99 -29.14 20.78 16.84
C GLY A 99 -27.85 20.42 16.10
N THR A 100 -27.47 21.22 15.11
CA THR A 100 -26.22 21.06 14.35
C THR A 100 -25.00 21.12 15.26
N VAL A 101 -24.93 22.10 16.17
CA VAL A 101 -23.82 22.21 17.12
C VAL A 101 -23.82 21.04 18.11
N ALA A 102 -24.99 20.62 18.61
CA ALA A 102 -25.07 19.49 19.54
C ALA A 102 -24.62 18.17 18.89
N ILE A 103 -25.11 17.85 17.69
CA ILE A 103 -24.71 16.64 16.95
C ILE A 103 -23.24 16.75 16.51
N GLY A 104 -22.83 17.91 15.98
CA GLY A 104 -21.47 18.15 15.57
C GLY A 104 -20.46 18.00 16.70
N TYR A 105 -20.76 18.55 17.88
CA TYR A 105 -19.94 18.40 19.07
C TYR A 105 -19.90 16.95 19.56
N LEU A 106 -20.99 16.18 19.42
CA LEU A 106 -20.99 14.74 19.70
C LEU A 106 -19.97 14.04 18.81
N ILE A 107 -20.06 14.24 17.50
CA ILE A 107 -19.15 13.64 16.51
C ILE A 107 -17.70 14.08 16.77
N TYR A 108 -17.48 15.36 17.11
CA TYR A 108 -16.16 15.88 17.48
C TYR A 108 -15.57 15.12 18.68
N CYS A 109 -16.36 14.88 19.73
CA CYS A 109 -15.92 14.11 20.89
C CYS A 109 -15.76 12.62 20.60
N LEU A 110 -16.44 12.06 19.58
CA LEU A 110 -16.21 10.69 19.13
C LEU A 110 -14.82 10.51 18.49
N VAL A 111 -14.18 11.58 18.01
CA VAL A 111 -12.79 11.52 17.53
C VAL A 111 -11.83 11.10 18.66
N ASP A 112 -12.14 11.41 19.93
CA ASP A 112 -11.31 10.97 21.06
C ASP A 112 -11.26 9.42 21.16
N VAL A 113 -12.32 8.74 20.70
CA VAL A 113 -12.36 7.27 20.63
C VAL A 113 -11.41 6.78 19.54
N VAL A 114 -11.38 7.46 18.40
CA VAL A 114 -10.46 7.16 17.29
C VAL A 114 -9.01 7.41 17.72
N ASP A 115 -8.73 8.52 18.40
CA ASP A 115 -7.40 8.84 18.93
C ASP A 115 -6.92 7.76 19.92
N HIS A 116 -7.80 7.32 20.82
CA HIS A 116 -7.48 6.24 21.75
C HIS A 116 -7.21 4.91 21.03
N TRP A 117 -8.05 4.54 20.08
CA TRP A 117 -7.88 3.32 19.29
C TRP A 117 -6.57 3.35 18.48
N LEU A 118 -6.28 4.46 17.79
CA LEU A 118 -5.03 4.66 17.05
C LEU A 118 -3.83 4.58 17.99
N SER A 119 -3.85 5.28 19.13
CA SER A 119 -2.74 5.27 20.09
C SER A 119 -2.41 3.87 20.62
N LYS A 120 -3.41 2.99 20.77
CA LYS A 120 -3.21 1.60 21.17
C LYS A 120 -2.60 0.78 20.04
N TRP A 121 -3.08 0.96 18.81
CA TRP A 121 -2.52 0.27 17.65
C TRP A 121 -1.04 0.61 17.44
N THR A 122 -0.65 1.86 17.67
CA THR A 122 0.73 2.33 17.53
C THR A 122 1.63 1.98 18.72
N ALA A 123 1.06 1.65 19.89
CA ALA A 123 1.85 1.26 21.06
C ALA A 123 2.49 -0.15 20.92
N GLY A 124 1.96 -0.98 20.02
CA GLY A 124 2.49 -2.32 19.72
C GLY A 124 3.60 -2.33 18.65
N THR A 125 3.87 -1.21 18.00
CA THR A 125 4.82 -1.12 16.88
C THR A 125 5.99 -0.18 17.23
N VAL A 126 7.23 -0.64 17.04
CA VAL A 126 8.48 0.09 17.39
C VAL A 126 8.74 1.30 16.46
N SER A 127 7.82 1.59 15.53
CA SER A 127 8.02 2.57 14.47
C SER A 127 7.73 4.00 14.95
N ARG A 128 8.75 4.86 14.85
CA ARG A 128 8.66 6.31 15.12
C ARG A 128 7.62 7.02 14.22
N ILE A 129 7.24 6.42 13.09
CA ILE A 129 6.26 6.94 12.13
C ILE A 129 4.84 6.85 12.70
N ASP A 130 4.54 5.78 13.44
CA ASP A 130 3.19 5.48 13.92
C ASP A 130 2.74 6.53 14.96
N ASN A 131 3.68 6.95 15.82
CA ASN A 131 3.48 8.02 16.80
C ASN A 131 3.23 9.41 16.18
N MET A 132 3.61 9.62 14.91
CA MET A 132 3.32 10.86 14.19
C MET A 132 2.02 10.79 13.39
N LEU A 133 1.68 9.64 12.82
CA LEU A 133 0.48 9.46 12.01
C LEU A 133 -0.81 9.51 12.84
N ALA A 134 -0.84 8.85 14.00
CA ALA A 134 -2.01 8.82 14.88
C ALA A 134 -2.56 10.22 15.22
N PRO A 135 -1.76 11.18 15.74
CA PRO A 135 -2.25 12.52 16.05
C PRO A 135 -2.61 13.34 14.81
N LEU A 136 -2.02 13.05 13.64
CA LEU A 136 -2.37 13.72 12.38
C LEU A 136 -3.76 13.33 11.89
N VAL A 137 -4.13 12.04 11.98
CA VAL A 137 -5.48 11.56 11.64
C VAL A 137 -6.52 12.21 12.54
N GLY A 138 -6.30 12.20 13.86
CA GLY A 138 -7.19 12.83 14.84
C GLY A 138 -7.41 14.32 14.61
N LYS A 139 -6.31 15.07 14.38
CA LYS A 139 -6.38 16.49 14.04
C LYS A 139 -7.13 16.74 12.73
N SER A 140 -6.86 15.93 11.70
CA SER A 140 -7.53 16.06 10.39
C SER A 140 -9.03 15.83 10.51
N LEU A 141 -9.46 14.77 11.20
CA LEU A 141 -10.87 14.49 11.47
C LEU A 141 -11.55 15.65 12.20
N ARG A 142 -10.93 16.18 13.26
CA ARG A 142 -11.46 17.33 14.01
C ARG A 142 -11.61 18.56 13.12
N ILE A 143 -10.64 18.86 12.26
CA ILE A 143 -10.71 19.98 11.30
C ILE A 143 -11.85 19.76 10.32
N THR A 144 -11.97 18.58 9.73
CA THR A 144 -13.07 18.24 8.81
C THR A 144 -14.43 18.39 9.47
N ILE A 145 -14.60 17.89 10.69
CA ILE A 145 -15.86 18.02 11.46
C ILE A 145 -16.17 19.49 11.72
N LEU A 146 -15.18 20.30 12.12
CA LEU A 146 -15.37 21.74 12.34
C LEU A 146 -15.78 22.48 11.07
N VAL A 147 -15.18 22.14 9.92
CA VAL A 147 -15.57 22.68 8.61
C VAL A 147 -17.03 22.32 8.30
N VAL A 148 -17.42 21.05 8.47
CA VAL A 148 -18.79 20.60 8.22
C VAL A 148 -19.80 21.30 9.14
N ILE A 149 -19.52 21.40 10.43
CA ILE A 149 -20.37 22.12 11.39
C ILE A 149 -20.52 23.58 10.97
N SER A 150 -19.43 24.24 10.59
CA SER A 150 -19.44 25.65 10.19
C SER A 150 -20.30 25.87 8.95
N LEU A 151 -20.24 24.97 7.97
CA LEU A 151 -21.08 25.04 6.77
C LEU A 151 -22.56 24.85 7.09
N GLN A 152 -22.89 23.87 7.95
CA GLN A 152 -24.27 23.60 8.34
C GLN A 152 -24.87 24.74 9.19
N VAL A 153 -24.06 25.39 10.02
CA VAL A 153 -24.49 26.60 10.75
C VAL A 153 -24.69 27.77 9.81
N MET A 154 -23.81 27.95 8.82
CA MET A 154 -23.95 28.98 7.80
C MET A 154 -25.22 28.78 6.96
N ASP A 155 -25.56 27.54 6.60
CA ASP A 155 -26.80 27.17 5.91
C ASP A 155 -28.04 27.49 6.75
N ALA A 156 -27.99 27.22 8.05
CA ALA A 156 -29.12 27.49 8.93
C ALA A 156 -29.39 28.99 9.12
N ILE A 157 -28.36 29.84 9.07
CA ILE A 157 -28.46 31.28 9.35
C ILE A 157 -28.59 32.13 8.07
N SER A 158 -28.09 31.64 6.94
CA SER A 158 -28.02 32.40 5.70
C SER A 158 -29.08 31.96 4.71
N ASP A 159 -29.80 32.90 4.11
CA ASP A 159 -30.71 32.62 2.97
C ASP A 159 -29.96 32.35 1.65
N ARG A 160 -28.63 32.31 1.69
CA ARG A 160 -27.78 32.08 0.52
C ARG A 160 -27.49 30.60 0.37
N PRO A 161 -27.52 30.06 -0.86
CA PRO A 161 -27.21 28.67 -1.08
C PRO A 161 -25.74 28.40 -0.74
N ILE A 162 -25.50 27.46 0.18
CA ILE A 162 -24.16 26.99 0.53
C ILE A 162 -23.48 26.25 -0.63
N THR A 163 -24.19 26.00 -1.73
CA THR A 163 -23.73 25.27 -2.90
C THR A 163 -22.45 25.86 -3.49
N SER A 164 -22.28 27.18 -3.50
CA SER A 164 -21.04 27.81 -4.01
C SER A 164 -19.83 27.52 -3.13
N VAL A 165 -20.00 27.51 -1.80
CA VAL A 165 -18.91 27.19 -0.85
C VAL A 165 -18.60 25.70 -0.88
N LEU A 166 -19.63 24.85 -0.94
CA LEU A 166 -19.49 23.42 -1.13
C LEU A 166 -18.78 23.08 -2.45
N ALA A 167 -19.11 23.78 -3.54
CA ALA A 167 -18.43 23.62 -4.83
C ALA A 167 -16.94 23.99 -4.73
N GLY A 168 -16.62 25.12 -4.09
CA GLY A 168 -15.23 25.53 -3.83
C GLY A 168 -14.45 24.52 -2.99
N LEU A 169 -15.06 23.99 -1.92
CA LEU A 169 -14.48 22.94 -1.09
C LEU A 169 -14.36 21.61 -1.82
N GLY A 170 -15.29 21.28 -2.71
CA GLY A 170 -15.22 20.10 -3.56
C GLY A 170 -14.02 20.16 -4.51
N VAL A 171 -13.81 21.30 -5.18
CA VAL A 171 -12.64 21.53 -6.04
C VAL A 171 -11.34 21.54 -5.22
N GLY A 172 -11.33 22.21 -4.06
CA GLY A 172 -10.18 22.21 -3.16
C GLY A 172 -9.85 20.82 -2.60
N GLY A 173 -10.86 20.04 -2.26
CA GLY A 173 -10.74 18.65 -1.81
C GLY A 173 -10.20 17.73 -2.91
N LEU A 174 -10.66 17.92 -4.16
CA LEU A 174 -10.11 17.22 -5.32
C LEU A 174 -8.62 17.54 -5.51
N ALA A 175 -8.22 18.81 -5.39
CA ALA A 175 -6.82 19.21 -5.49
C ALA A 175 -5.95 18.53 -4.40
N ILE A 176 -6.43 18.47 -3.16
CA ILE A 176 -5.75 17.76 -2.06
C ILE A 176 -5.67 16.25 -2.35
N ALA A 177 -6.75 15.63 -2.85
CA ALA A 177 -6.78 14.21 -3.18
C ALA A 177 -5.79 13.87 -4.31
N LEU A 178 -5.71 14.70 -5.35
CA LEU A 178 -4.75 14.55 -6.44
C LEU A 178 -3.31 14.71 -5.93
N ALA A 179 -3.05 15.70 -5.07
CA ALA A 179 -1.73 15.88 -4.46
C ALA A 179 -1.32 14.70 -3.56
N GLY A 180 -2.28 14.09 -2.86
CA GLY A 180 -2.06 12.94 -1.97
C GLY A 180 -2.10 11.58 -2.65
N GLN A 181 -2.42 11.51 -3.95
CA GLN A 181 -2.69 10.26 -4.66
C GLN A 181 -1.53 9.26 -4.55
N GLU A 182 -0.29 9.73 -4.66
CA GLU A 182 0.89 8.87 -4.60
C GLU A 182 1.09 8.23 -3.23
N THR A 183 0.73 8.94 -2.15
CA THR A 183 0.79 8.37 -0.79
C THR A 183 -0.22 7.24 -0.64
N ILE A 184 -1.44 7.42 -1.18
CA ILE A 184 -2.50 6.42 -1.14
C ILE A 184 -2.10 5.19 -1.98
N LYS A 185 -1.55 5.39 -3.19
CA LYS A 185 -1.07 4.29 -4.04
C LYS A 185 -0.01 3.45 -3.33
N ASN A 186 0.98 4.10 -2.70
CA ASN A 186 2.03 3.41 -1.97
C ASN A 186 1.50 2.64 -0.75
N PHE A 187 0.51 3.20 -0.04
CA PHE A 187 -0.15 2.50 1.06
C PHE A 187 -0.84 1.22 0.58
N PHE A 188 -1.66 1.30 -0.47
CA PHE A 188 -2.29 0.13 -1.05
C PHE A 188 -1.26 -0.86 -1.61
N GLY A 189 -0.17 -0.38 -2.20
CA GLY A 189 0.95 -1.22 -2.62
C GLY A 189 1.53 -2.04 -1.47
N SER A 190 1.69 -1.45 -0.28
CA SER A 190 2.17 -2.19 0.90
C SER A 190 1.22 -3.32 1.31
N ILE A 191 -0.10 -3.08 1.25
CA ILE A 191 -1.11 -4.08 1.59
C ILE A 191 -1.06 -5.24 0.59
N VAL A 192 -0.95 -4.94 -0.71
CA VAL A 192 -0.86 -5.96 -1.77
C VAL A 192 0.40 -6.81 -1.61
N ILE A 193 1.56 -6.20 -1.34
CA ILE A 193 2.81 -6.94 -1.09
C ILE A 193 2.65 -7.91 0.07
N VAL A 194 2.02 -7.50 1.17
CA VAL A 194 1.80 -8.35 2.35
C VAL A 194 0.76 -9.45 2.09
N ALA A 195 -0.29 -9.14 1.32
CA ALA A 195 -1.38 -10.08 1.02
C ALA A 195 -0.96 -11.15 0.01
N ASP A 196 -0.39 -10.73 -1.13
CA ASP A 196 -0.09 -11.62 -2.26
C ASP A 196 1.32 -12.23 -2.15
N LYS A 197 2.20 -11.64 -1.32
CA LYS A 197 3.57 -12.10 -1.07
C LYS A 197 4.37 -12.48 -2.33
N PRO A 198 4.46 -11.59 -3.35
CA PRO A 198 5.29 -11.84 -4.52
C PRO A 198 6.76 -12.08 -4.16
N PHE A 199 7.20 -11.51 -3.04
CA PHE A 199 8.49 -11.73 -2.39
C PHE A 199 8.33 -11.58 -0.88
N GLU A 200 9.26 -12.16 -0.13
CA GLU A 200 9.37 -12.00 1.32
C GLU A 200 10.67 -11.26 1.71
N ILE A 201 10.74 -10.77 2.95
CA ILE A 201 11.97 -10.17 3.47
C ILE A 201 13.07 -11.24 3.45
N GLY A 202 14.22 -10.91 2.87
CA GLY A 202 15.33 -11.83 2.63
C GLY A 202 15.36 -12.44 1.23
N ASP A 203 14.25 -12.44 0.49
CA ASP A 203 14.25 -12.89 -0.90
C ASP A 203 15.11 -11.95 -1.75
N ARG A 204 15.96 -12.54 -2.60
CA ARG A 204 16.67 -11.80 -3.64
C ARG A 204 15.71 -11.51 -4.79
N VAL A 205 15.49 -10.23 -5.06
CA VAL A 205 14.62 -9.77 -6.13
C VAL A 205 15.42 -8.99 -7.16
N ARG A 206 14.96 -9.02 -8.41
CA ARG A 206 15.43 -8.13 -9.47
C ARG A 206 14.27 -7.25 -9.94
N PHE A 207 14.50 -5.95 -9.95
CA PHE A 207 13.51 -4.92 -10.25
C PHE A 207 14.21 -3.73 -10.91
N GLU A 208 13.77 -3.32 -12.12
CA GLU A 208 14.29 -2.16 -12.84
C GLU A 208 15.83 -2.01 -12.86
N GLY A 209 16.55 -3.13 -13.00
CA GLY A 209 18.02 -3.15 -13.02
C GLY A 209 18.69 -3.21 -11.64
N PHE A 210 17.94 -3.03 -10.56
CA PHE A 210 18.39 -3.35 -9.20
C PHE A 210 18.29 -4.85 -8.95
N ASP A 211 19.29 -5.42 -8.28
CA ASP A 211 19.38 -6.84 -7.97
C ASP A 211 19.94 -7.01 -6.56
N GLY A 212 19.16 -7.65 -5.67
CA GLY A 212 19.60 -7.93 -4.31
C GLY A 212 18.47 -8.32 -3.35
N PRO A 213 18.82 -8.69 -2.10
CA PRO A 213 17.83 -9.08 -1.09
C PRO A 213 16.97 -7.91 -0.59
N VAL A 214 15.69 -8.21 -0.36
CA VAL A 214 14.75 -7.30 0.32
C VAL A 214 15.11 -7.23 1.80
N GLU A 215 15.45 -6.04 2.30
CA GLU A 215 15.75 -5.84 3.74
C GLU A 215 14.48 -5.56 4.56
N SER A 216 13.54 -4.79 4.01
CA SER A 216 12.32 -4.42 4.72
C SER A 216 11.24 -3.91 3.78
N VAL A 217 9.97 -4.22 4.08
CA VAL A 217 8.80 -3.60 3.45
C VAL A 217 8.19 -2.62 4.44
N GLY A 218 8.25 -1.33 4.14
CA GLY A 218 7.62 -0.28 4.93
C GLY A 218 6.24 0.11 4.41
N PHE A 219 5.59 1.09 5.08
CA PHE A 219 4.28 1.60 4.69
C PHE A 219 4.23 2.23 3.29
N ARG A 220 5.29 2.96 2.90
CA ARG A 220 5.36 3.66 1.61
C ARG A 220 6.33 3.04 0.61
N SER A 221 7.35 2.34 1.10
CA SER A 221 8.47 1.90 0.27
C SER A 221 9.08 0.61 0.76
N THR A 222 9.61 -0.17 -0.16
CA THR A 222 10.42 -1.37 0.08
C THR A 222 11.89 -1.01 -0.04
N ARG A 223 12.73 -1.58 0.82
CA ARG A 223 14.17 -1.39 0.83
C ARG A 223 14.86 -2.65 0.34
N VAL A 224 15.70 -2.51 -0.68
CA VAL A 224 16.48 -3.58 -1.29
C VAL A 224 17.96 -3.24 -1.15
N ARG A 225 18.74 -4.16 -0.59
CA ARG A 225 20.20 -4.05 -0.56
C ARG A 225 20.73 -4.65 -1.85
N THR A 226 21.33 -3.85 -2.70
CA THR A 226 21.94 -4.36 -3.93
C THR A 226 23.14 -5.24 -3.63
N LEU A 227 23.57 -6.07 -4.58
CA LEU A 227 24.73 -6.95 -4.40
C LEU A 227 26.06 -6.21 -4.21
N ASP A 228 26.16 -4.94 -4.64
CA ASP A 228 27.28 -4.04 -4.35
C ASP A 228 27.21 -3.38 -2.96
N GLY A 229 26.12 -3.58 -2.21
CA GLY A 229 25.95 -3.10 -0.84
C GLY A 229 25.16 -1.79 -0.69
N SER A 230 24.69 -1.19 -1.79
CA SER A 230 23.87 0.03 -1.77
C SER A 230 22.44 -0.25 -1.29
N LEU A 231 21.83 0.68 -0.55
CA LEU A 231 20.43 0.56 -0.12
C LEU A 231 19.51 1.34 -1.05
N VAL A 232 18.71 0.63 -1.83
CA VAL A 232 17.74 1.21 -2.75
C VAL A 232 16.38 1.25 -2.07
N THR A 233 15.71 2.40 -2.13
CA THR A 233 14.36 2.58 -1.58
C THR A 233 13.39 2.76 -2.73
N ILE A 234 12.50 1.79 -2.91
CA ILE A 234 11.57 1.71 -4.03
C ILE A 234 10.15 1.97 -3.50
N PRO A 235 9.38 2.90 -4.08
CA PRO A 235 7.96 3.05 -3.78
C PRO A 235 7.20 1.72 -3.90
N ASN A 236 6.32 1.43 -2.95
CA ASN A 236 5.52 0.20 -2.98
C ASN A 236 4.54 0.19 -4.16
N SER A 237 4.11 1.36 -4.63
CA SER A 237 3.27 1.47 -5.83
C SER A 237 3.98 0.90 -7.05
N GLU A 238 5.26 1.23 -7.24
CA GLU A 238 6.10 0.75 -8.35
C GLU A 238 6.36 -0.74 -8.27
N MET A 239 6.66 -1.26 -7.06
CA MET A 239 6.86 -2.71 -6.84
C MET A 239 5.63 -3.55 -7.19
N VAL A 240 4.42 -2.98 -7.11
CA VAL A 240 3.18 -3.71 -7.41
C VAL A 240 2.73 -3.48 -8.85
N SER A 241 3.09 -2.35 -9.47
CA SER A 241 2.70 -2.05 -10.86
C SER A 241 3.60 -2.67 -11.90
N GLU A 242 4.88 -2.90 -11.59
CA GLU A 242 5.89 -3.39 -12.53
C GLU A 242 6.23 -4.88 -12.31
N THR A 243 6.91 -5.48 -13.29
CA THR A 243 7.31 -6.89 -13.21
C THR A 243 8.50 -7.08 -12.27
N ILE A 244 8.35 -7.97 -11.29
CA ILE A 244 9.42 -8.39 -10.37
C ILE A 244 9.85 -9.82 -10.66
N GLU A 245 11.16 -10.03 -10.78
CA GLU A 245 11.75 -11.37 -10.80
C GLU A 245 12.20 -11.75 -9.38
N ASN A 246 11.53 -12.71 -8.75
CA ASN A 246 11.98 -13.28 -7.47
C ASN A 246 13.02 -14.37 -7.71
N VAL A 247 14.29 -13.97 -7.74
CA VAL A 247 15.44 -14.85 -7.91
C VAL A 247 15.61 -15.79 -6.71
N GLY A 248 15.23 -15.34 -5.51
CA GLY A 248 15.28 -16.14 -4.27
C GLY A 248 14.40 -17.40 -4.32
N LYS A 249 13.25 -17.34 -4.99
CA LYS A 249 12.31 -18.46 -5.12
C LYS A 249 12.55 -19.36 -6.34
N ARG A 250 13.64 -19.17 -7.10
CA ARG A 250 13.91 -20.02 -8.28
C ARG A 250 14.20 -21.46 -7.88
N LEU A 251 13.62 -22.42 -8.62
CA LEU A 251 13.78 -23.85 -8.33
C LEU A 251 15.06 -24.46 -8.92
N PHE A 252 15.58 -23.84 -9.98
CA PHE A 252 16.73 -24.33 -10.74
C PHE A 252 17.44 -23.18 -11.44
N ILE A 253 18.67 -23.47 -11.89
CA ILE A 253 19.45 -22.58 -12.73
C ILE A 253 19.62 -23.23 -14.10
N ARG A 254 19.11 -22.58 -15.14
CA ARG A 254 19.34 -23.00 -16.52
C ARG A 254 20.66 -22.42 -17.00
N HIS A 255 21.63 -23.28 -17.27
CA HIS A 255 22.87 -22.90 -17.93
C HIS A 255 22.77 -23.13 -19.43
N LYS A 256 23.21 -22.15 -20.21
CA LYS A 256 23.35 -22.25 -21.67
C LYS A 256 24.76 -21.82 -22.04
N ALA A 257 25.54 -22.76 -22.58
CA ALA A 257 26.89 -22.53 -23.06
C ALA A 257 27.00 -22.85 -24.55
N HIS A 258 27.96 -22.17 -25.18
CA HIS A 258 28.37 -22.38 -26.56
C HIS A 258 29.85 -22.77 -26.54
N ILE A 259 30.13 -24.03 -26.88
CA ILE A 259 31.49 -24.56 -26.96
C ILE A 259 31.89 -24.56 -28.44
N THR A 260 32.97 -23.87 -28.76
CA THR A 260 33.41 -23.66 -30.14
C THR A 260 34.64 -24.51 -30.45
N ILE A 261 34.56 -25.30 -31.53
CA ILE A 261 35.66 -26.14 -32.04
C ILE A 261 36.06 -25.68 -33.44
N THR A 262 37.27 -26.02 -33.86
CA THR A 262 37.87 -25.53 -35.11
C THR A 262 37.19 -26.11 -36.37
N TYR A 263 37.29 -25.40 -37.50
CA TYR A 263 36.69 -25.82 -38.78
C TYR A 263 37.36 -27.03 -39.43
N ASP A 264 38.62 -27.30 -39.09
CA ASP A 264 39.35 -28.49 -39.51
C ASP A 264 38.97 -29.74 -38.71
N THR A 265 38.10 -29.60 -37.69
CA THR A 265 37.55 -30.75 -36.96
C THR A 265 36.66 -31.60 -37.90
N PRO A 266 37.02 -32.87 -38.18
CA PRO A 266 36.26 -33.70 -39.10
C PRO A 266 34.89 -34.11 -38.51
N PRO A 267 33.87 -34.44 -39.34
CA PRO A 267 32.51 -34.72 -38.87
C PRO A 267 32.40 -35.75 -37.74
N HIS A 268 33.17 -36.84 -37.79
CA HIS A 268 33.17 -37.87 -36.74
C HIS A 268 33.69 -37.35 -35.39
N LYS A 269 34.63 -36.39 -35.40
CA LYS A 269 35.11 -35.71 -34.18
C LYS A 269 34.08 -34.72 -33.64
N VAL A 270 33.28 -34.10 -34.50
CA VAL A 270 32.14 -33.26 -34.07
C VAL A 270 31.09 -34.12 -33.36
N GLU A 271 30.77 -35.29 -33.90
CA GLU A 271 29.88 -36.26 -33.25
C GLU A 271 30.45 -36.75 -31.91
N GLU A 272 31.74 -37.08 -31.87
CA GLU A 272 32.46 -37.46 -30.64
C GLU A 272 32.40 -36.33 -29.60
N ALA A 273 32.60 -35.07 -30.00
CA ALA A 273 32.50 -33.91 -29.13
C ALA A 273 31.10 -33.78 -28.50
N VAL A 274 30.06 -33.92 -29.31
CA VAL A 274 28.66 -33.91 -28.85
C VAL A 274 28.41 -35.05 -27.85
N GLN A 275 28.94 -36.25 -28.14
CA GLN A 275 28.77 -37.40 -27.25
C GLN A 275 29.51 -37.20 -25.92
N ILE A 276 30.74 -36.70 -25.95
CA ILE A 276 31.51 -36.35 -24.74
C ILE A 276 30.71 -35.39 -23.85
N LEU A 277 30.14 -34.33 -24.43
CA LEU A 277 29.32 -33.37 -23.69
C LEU A 277 28.06 -34.01 -23.09
N LYS A 278 27.38 -34.90 -23.84
CA LYS A 278 26.23 -35.66 -23.32
C LYS A 278 26.64 -36.54 -22.15
N ASP A 279 27.79 -37.21 -22.25
CA ASP A 279 28.27 -38.13 -21.23
C ASP A 279 28.72 -37.40 -19.96
N ILE A 280 29.30 -36.20 -20.08
CA ILE A 280 29.66 -35.34 -18.93
C ILE A 280 28.41 -34.93 -18.15
N LEU A 281 27.33 -34.60 -18.87
CA LEU A 281 26.08 -34.14 -18.26
C LEU A 281 25.11 -35.28 -17.90
N LYS A 282 25.42 -36.52 -18.29
CA LYS A 282 24.59 -37.68 -18.00
C LYS A 282 24.53 -37.90 -16.49
N ASP A 283 23.32 -37.98 -15.96
CA ASP A 283 23.05 -38.28 -14.55
C ASP A 283 23.87 -37.41 -13.56
N HIS A 284 24.14 -36.16 -13.94
CA HIS A 284 24.91 -35.24 -13.11
C HIS A 284 24.17 -34.88 -11.82
N GLU A 285 24.92 -34.48 -10.80
CA GLU A 285 24.37 -34.00 -9.53
C GLU A 285 23.40 -32.83 -9.77
N GLY A 286 22.15 -32.98 -9.33
CA GLY A 286 21.10 -31.98 -9.57
C GLY A 286 20.34 -32.15 -10.88
N CYS A 287 20.64 -33.16 -11.69
CA CYS A 287 19.86 -33.50 -12.88
C CYS A 287 18.48 -34.04 -12.50
N ARG A 288 17.43 -33.56 -13.19
CA ARG A 288 16.07 -34.07 -13.05
C ARG A 288 15.57 -34.68 -14.36
N PRO A 289 14.84 -35.81 -14.34
CA PRO A 289 14.31 -36.44 -15.55
C PRO A 289 13.40 -35.52 -16.38
N GLU A 290 12.70 -34.58 -15.74
CA GLU A 290 11.81 -33.63 -16.43
C GLU A 290 12.59 -32.55 -17.22
N TYR A 291 13.86 -32.32 -16.87
CA TYR A 291 14.73 -31.32 -17.48
C TYR A 291 16.05 -31.95 -17.96
N PRO A 292 16.02 -32.87 -18.94
CA PRO A 292 17.21 -33.55 -19.40
C PRO A 292 18.15 -32.56 -20.13
N PRO A 293 19.48 -32.71 -19.98
CA PRO A 293 20.45 -31.92 -20.73
C PRO A 293 20.25 -32.02 -22.24
N ARG A 294 20.53 -30.93 -22.95
CA ARG A 294 20.44 -30.84 -24.41
C ARG A 294 21.78 -30.41 -24.97
N VAL A 295 22.32 -31.22 -25.87
CA VAL A 295 23.61 -30.98 -26.52
C VAL A 295 23.48 -31.25 -28.01
N HIS A 296 23.78 -30.23 -28.82
CA HIS A 296 23.66 -30.29 -30.28
C HIS A 296 24.78 -29.49 -30.95
N PHE A 297 25.22 -29.94 -32.13
CA PHE A 297 25.90 -29.05 -33.08
C PHE A 297 24.86 -28.08 -33.62
N SER A 298 25.05 -26.79 -33.31
CA SER A 298 23.98 -25.78 -33.40
C SER A 298 24.13 -24.83 -34.57
N ALA A 299 25.36 -24.45 -34.92
CA ALA A 299 25.63 -23.47 -35.95
C ALA A 299 27.07 -23.53 -36.46
N PHE A 300 27.26 -23.03 -37.67
CA PHE A 300 28.54 -22.57 -38.20
C PHE A 300 28.68 -21.07 -37.89
N ASN A 301 29.77 -20.66 -37.24
CA ASN A 301 30.09 -19.24 -36.96
C ASN A 301 31.29 -18.80 -37.81
N ASP A 302 31.59 -17.50 -37.86
CA ASP A 302 32.65 -16.93 -38.71
C ASP A 302 34.02 -17.64 -38.62
N ALA A 303 34.40 -18.14 -37.44
CA ALA A 303 35.68 -18.81 -37.21
C ALA A 303 35.58 -20.15 -36.43
N SER A 304 34.38 -20.71 -36.25
CA SER A 304 34.21 -21.95 -35.46
C SER A 304 32.96 -22.76 -35.80
N LEU A 305 33.00 -24.05 -35.50
CA LEU A 305 31.83 -24.92 -35.36
C LEU A 305 31.28 -24.78 -33.93
N ASN A 306 29.98 -24.48 -33.76
CA ASN A 306 29.39 -24.18 -32.46
C ASN A 306 28.55 -25.34 -31.91
N LEU A 307 28.97 -25.89 -30.78
CA LEU A 307 28.23 -26.87 -29.99
C LEU A 307 27.43 -26.15 -28.90
N GLN A 308 26.11 -26.28 -28.94
CA GLN A 308 25.24 -25.73 -27.91
C GLN A 308 25.02 -26.77 -26.82
N MET A 309 25.27 -26.35 -25.57
CA MET A 309 25.05 -27.13 -24.36
C MET A 309 24.06 -26.42 -23.44
N ILE A 310 22.96 -27.09 -23.08
CA ILE A 310 21.96 -26.58 -22.13
C ILE A 310 21.74 -27.62 -21.04
N TYR A 311 21.84 -27.23 -19.77
CA TYR A 311 21.47 -28.07 -18.64
C TYR A 311 20.78 -27.25 -17.55
N TRP A 312 20.09 -27.94 -16.64
CA TRP A 312 19.40 -27.36 -15.49
C TRP A 312 20.02 -27.91 -14.23
N TYR A 313 20.54 -27.03 -13.38
CA TYR A 313 21.09 -27.41 -12.08
C TYR A 313 20.03 -27.22 -10.99
N HIS A 314 19.81 -28.25 -10.19
CA HIS A 314 18.98 -28.23 -8.98
C HIS A 314 19.86 -28.54 -7.76
N PRO A 315 19.78 -27.79 -6.64
CA PRO A 315 18.82 -26.71 -6.33
C PRO A 315 19.16 -25.37 -7.02
N GLY A 316 18.27 -24.38 -6.90
CA GLY A 316 18.47 -23.01 -7.39
C GLY A 316 19.58 -22.20 -6.69
N ASP A 317 20.51 -22.84 -5.99
CA ASP A 317 21.62 -22.20 -5.30
C ASP A 317 22.69 -21.76 -6.31
N TYR A 318 23.08 -20.49 -6.26
CA TYR A 318 24.01 -19.92 -7.23
C TYR A 318 25.44 -20.44 -7.06
N TRP A 319 25.90 -20.58 -5.82
CA TRP A 319 27.29 -20.93 -5.52
C TRP A 319 27.54 -22.41 -5.80
N LEU A 320 26.61 -23.29 -5.41
CA LEU A 320 26.67 -24.72 -5.76
C LEU A 320 26.64 -24.93 -7.28
N TYR A 321 25.80 -24.17 -7.99
CA TYR A 321 25.79 -24.18 -9.45
C TYR A 321 27.14 -23.76 -10.04
N LEU A 322 27.78 -22.71 -9.51
CA LEU A 322 29.08 -22.26 -10.01
C LEU A 322 30.17 -23.33 -9.81
N GLU A 323 30.18 -24.01 -8.67
CA GLU A 323 31.08 -25.13 -8.41
C GLU A 323 30.83 -26.30 -9.36
N PHE A 324 29.57 -26.62 -9.63
CA PHE A 324 29.21 -27.64 -10.62
C PHE A 324 29.65 -27.23 -12.04
N ALA A 325 29.35 -26.01 -12.47
CA ALA A 325 29.74 -25.49 -13.78
C ALA A 325 31.27 -25.50 -13.95
N HIS A 326 32.02 -25.17 -12.90
CA HIS A 326 33.48 -25.27 -12.89
C HIS A 326 33.95 -26.71 -13.15
N ARG A 327 33.39 -27.71 -12.45
CA ARG A 327 33.71 -29.13 -12.65
C ARG A 327 33.39 -29.58 -14.08
N VAL A 328 32.22 -29.22 -14.61
CA VAL A 328 31.82 -29.52 -15.98
C VAL A 328 32.80 -28.92 -16.98
N ASN A 329 33.13 -27.63 -16.86
CA ASN A 329 34.04 -26.95 -17.79
C ASN A 329 35.45 -27.56 -17.80
N LEU A 330 35.99 -27.92 -16.63
CA LEU A 330 37.28 -28.60 -16.54
C LEU A 330 37.25 -29.99 -17.19
N GLU A 331 36.16 -30.73 -17.02
CA GLU A 331 36.02 -32.05 -17.62
C GLU A 331 35.87 -31.99 -19.14
N ILE A 332 35.17 -30.99 -19.67
CA ILE A 332 35.10 -30.71 -21.11
C ILE A 332 36.52 -30.48 -21.64
N LEU A 333 37.27 -29.57 -21.01
CA LEU A 333 38.66 -29.27 -21.40
C LEU A 333 39.52 -30.54 -21.41
N ARG A 334 39.44 -31.36 -20.35
CA ARG A 334 40.21 -32.61 -20.24
C ARG A 334 39.87 -33.59 -21.36
N ARG A 335 38.57 -33.87 -21.58
CA ARG A 335 38.15 -34.89 -22.55
C ARG A 335 38.33 -34.44 -24.00
N PHE A 336 38.11 -33.16 -24.30
CA PHE A 336 38.37 -32.63 -25.64
C PHE A 336 39.86 -32.72 -25.99
N ASN A 337 40.75 -32.34 -25.07
CA ASN A 337 42.19 -32.48 -25.28
C ASN A 337 42.62 -33.95 -25.44
N ALA A 338 42.07 -34.86 -24.63
CA ALA A 338 42.37 -36.30 -24.75
C ALA A 338 41.86 -36.90 -26.08
N ALA A 339 40.76 -36.38 -26.62
CA ALA A 339 40.20 -36.77 -27.90
C ALA A 339 40.85 -36.05 -29.10
N GLY A 340 41.77 -35.10 -28.88
CA GLY A 340 42.36 -34.30 -29.96
C GLY A 340 41.33 -33.40 -30.65
N ILE A 341 40.39 -32.84 -29.89
CA ILE A 341 39.39 -31.86 -30.37
C ILE A 341 39.86 -30.48 -29.94
N ASP A 342 40.25 -29.66 -30.90
CA ASP A 342 40.79 -28.33 -30.63
C ASP A 342 39.67 -27.29 -30.46
N PHE A 343 39.83 -26.43 -29.45
CA PHE A 343 38.96 -25.27 -29.26
C PHE A 343 39.27 -24.21 -30.32
N ALA A 344 38.23 -23.61 -30.87
CA ALA A 344 38.40 -22.54 -31.84
C ALA A 344 38.90 -21.26 -31.16
N PHE A 345 39.85 -20.61 -31.83
CA PHE A 345 40.25 -19.23 -31.56
C PHE A 345 39.82 -18.35 -32.75
N PRO A 346 39.61 -17.04 -32.54
CA PRO A 346 39.39 -16.12 -33.64
C PRO A 346 40.49 -16.27 -34.70
N THR A 347 40.12 -16.74 -35.89
CA THR A 347 41.05 -17.03 -36.99
C THR A 347 40.77 -16.09 -38.14
N GLN A 348 41.84 -15.59 -38.77
CA GLN A 348 41.74 -14.76 -39.96
C GLN A 348 42.68 -15.30 -41.04
N THR A 349 42.22 -15.26 -42.28
CA THR A 349 43.09 -15.48 -43.44
C THR A 349 43.56 -14.12 -43.94
N LEU A 350 44.85 -13.81 -43.73
CA LEU A 350 45.47 -12.56 -44.21
C LEU A 350 46.07 -12.79 -45.60
N TYR A 351 45.65 -11.98 -46.57
CA TYR A 351 46.25 -11.93 -47.90
C TYR A 351 47.31 -10.83 -47.92
N LEU A 352 48.57 -11.21 -48.08
CA LEU A 352 49.68 -10.25 -48.14
C LEU A 352 49.79 -9.66 -49.55
N ALA A 353 50.03 -8.35 -49.63
CA ALA A 353 50.25 -7.67 -50.91
C ALA A 353 51.51 -8.24 -51.58
N GLY A 354 51.33 -8.80 -52.79
CA GLY A 354 52.42 -9.41 -53.55
C GLY A 354 52.60 -10.92 -53.34
N ASP A 355 51.67 -11.63 -52.68
CA ASP A 355 51.69 -13.10 -52.61
C ASP A 355 51.63 -13.71 -54.03
N PRO A 356 52.71 -14.36 -54.52
CA PRO A 356 52.75 -14.91 -55.87
C PRO A 356 51.75 -16.06 -56.07
N LYS A 357 51.24 -16.68 -54.99
CA LYS A 357 50.21 -17.72 -55.05
C LYS A 357 48.80 -17.15 -55.10
N ARG A 358 48.59 -15.88 -54.74
CA ARG A 358 47.28 -15.22 -54.66
C ARG A 358 47.38 -13.74 -55.08
N PRO A 359 47.73 -13.46 -56.35
CA PRO A 359 47.89 -12.10 -56.84
C PRO A 359 46.57 -11.34 -56.73
N LEU A 360 46.60 -10.16 -56.11
CA LEU A 360 45.47 -9.23 -56.15
C LEU A 360 45.36 -8.71 -57.57
N LEU A 361 44.30 -9.13 -58.29
CA LEU A 361 44.02 -8.61 -59.62
C LEU A 361 43.88 -7.07 -59.52
N PRO A 362 44.50 -6.31 -60.42
CA PRO A 362 44.33 -4.85 -60.44
C PRO A 362 42.83 -4.53 -60.59
N LYS A 363 42.33 -3.57 -59.81
CA LYS A 363 40.94 -3.12 -59.91
C LYS A 363 40.66 -2.71 -61.37
N PRO A 364 39.58 -3.19 -62.02
CA PRO A 364 39.17 -2.63 -63.30
C PRO A 364 38.84 -1.15 -63.08
N GLY A 365 39.52 -0.29 -63.84
CA GLY A 365 39.36 1.16 -63.81
C GLY A 365 38.08 1.64 -64.45
#